data_AF-A0A3D0VI08-F1
#
_entry.id   AF-A0A3D0VI08-F1
#
_cell.length_a   1.000
_cell.length_b   1.000
_cell.length_c   1.000
_cell.angle_alpha   90.00
_cell.angle_beta   90.00
_cell.angle_gamma   90.00
#
_symmetry.space_group_name_H-M   'P 1'
#
loop_
_entity.id
_entity.type
_entity.pdbx_description
1 polymer ?
#
loop_
_entity_poly.entity_id
_entity_poly.type
_entity_poly.pdbx_seq_one_letter_code
_entity_poly.pdbx_strand_id
1 'polypeptide(L)' 'MKTRTFEVPVDLMVDFAGILDENNLNNTIQGTNDDDEIVIEVYYEPDDRDGVFELFELLDPEDEDD' A
#
# COMPACT_ATOMS: atom_id res chain seq x y z
N MET A 1 4.02 10.22 -12.81
CA MET A 1 4.54 9.27 -11.82
C MET A 1 4.75 9.92 -10.47
N LYS A 2 4.09 9.39 -9.45
CA LYS A 2 4.27 9.69 -8.04
C LYS A 2 4.71 8.41 -7.31
N THR A 3 5.31 8.57 -6.14
CA THR A 3 5.64 7.46 -5.25
C THR A 3 5.01 7.67 -3.88
N ARG A 4 4.64 6.57 -3.23
CA ARG A 4 4.16 6.52 -1.84
C ARG A 4 4.79 5.33 -1.15
N THR A 5 5.19 5.51 0.10
CA THR A 5 5.71 4.43 0.94
C THR A 5 4.63 3.99 1.90
N PHE A 6 4.48 2.68 2.02
CA PHE A 6 3.57 2.01 2.94
C PHE A 6 4.39 1.12 3.89
N GLU A 7 3.96 1.07 5.13
CA GLU A 7 4.47 0.15 6.15
C GLU A 7 3.37 -0.89 6.34
N VAL A 8 3.63 -2.13 5.93
CA VAL A 8 2.61 -3.16 5.77
C VAL A 8 2.82 -4.26 6.81
N PRO A 9 1.88 -4.43 7.76
CA PRO A 9 1.87 -5.55 8.67
C PRO A 9 1.89 -6.89 7.93
N VAL A 10 2.62 -7.87 8.48
CA VAL A 10 2.81 -9.18 7.82
C VAL A 10 1.48 -9.92 7.61
N ASP A 11 0.52 -9.73 8.50
CA ASP A 11 -0.83 -10.30 8.42
C ASP A 11 -1.70 -9.68 7.32
N LEU A 12 -1.40 -8.45 6.90
CA LEU A 12 -2.11 -7.75 5.82
C LEU A 12 -1.41 -7.87 4.45
N MET A 13 -0.22 -8.47 4.38
CA MET A 13 0.57 -8.50 3.15
C MET A 13 -0.10 -9.20 1.97
N VAL A 14 -0.89 -10.25 2.23
CA VAL A 14 -1.59 -10.98 1.16
C VAL A 14 -2.64 -10.10 0.51
N ASP A 15 -3.42 -9.39 1.33
CA ASP A 15 -4.47 -8.49 0.86
C ASP A 15 -3.86 -7.26 0.16
N PHE A 16 -2.78 -6.70 0.74
CA PHE A 16 -2.02 -5.60 0.13
C PHE A 16 -1.49 -5.99 -1.27
N ALA A 17 -0.93 -7.20 -1.41
CA ALA A 17 -0.46 -7.71 -2.70
C ALA A 17 -1.59 -7.95 -3.70
N GLY A 18 -2.78 -8.34 -3.23
CA GLY A 18 -3.98 -8.48 -4.07
C GLY A 18 -4.39 -7.14 -4.68
N ILE A 19 -4.50 -6.09 -3.87
CA ILE A 19 -4.86 -4.74 -4.33
C ILE A 19 -3.84 -4.21 -5.36
N LEU A 20 -2.54 -4.47 -5.14
CA LEU A 20 -1.49 -4.10 -6.11
C LEU A 20 -1.70 -4.75 -7.48
N ASP A 21 -2.01 -6.05 -7.52
CA ASP A 21 -2.23 -6.80 -8.77
C ASP A 21 -3.52 -6.35 -9.47
N GLU A 22 -4.61 -6.21 -8.72
CA GLU A 22 -5.92 -5.80 -9.24
C GLU A 22 -5.87 -4.40 -9.88
N ASN A 23 -5.09 -3.49 -9.29
CA ASN A 23 -4.93 -2.12 -9.77
C ASN A 23 -3.71 -1.92 -10.69
N ASN A 24 -2.97 -2.98 -11.07
CA ASN A 24 -1.73 -2.91 -11.86
C ASN A 24 -0.70 -1.90 -11.30
N LEU A 25 -0.58 -1.80 -9.98
CA LEU A 25 0.34 -0.88 -9.32
C LEU A 25 1.76 -1.47 -9.28
N ASN A 26 2.75 -0.68 -9.70
CA ASN A 26 4.14 -1.08 -9.61
C ASN A 26 4.66 -0.82 -8.19
N ASN A 27 5.47 -1.72 -7.65
CA ASN A 27 6.02 -1.58 -6.31
C ASN A 27 7.46 -2.09 -6.19
N THR A 28 8.12 -1.76 -5.07
CA THR A 28 9.42 -2.32 -4.67
C THR A 28 9.49 -2.43 -3.15
N ILE A 29 9.87 -3.62 -2.67
CA ILE A 29 10.15 -3.86 -1.24
C ILE A 29 11.49 -3.20 -0.88
N GLN A 30 11.46 -2.33 0.13
CA GLN A 30 12.64 -1.59 0.60
C GLN A 30 13.30 -2.25 1.82
N GLY A 31 12.60 -3.15 2.52
CA GLY A 31 13.09 -3.85 3.71
C GLY A 31 11.98 -4.00 4.75
N THR A 32 12.38 -4.00 6.03
CA THR A 32 11.47 -3.98 7.18
C THR A 32 11.79 -2.81 8.11
N ASN A 33 10.82 -2.36 8.90
CA ASN A 33 11.02 -1.34 9.95
C ASN A 33 11.29 -2.00 11.32
N ASP A 34 11.36 -1.18 12.39
CA ASP A 34 11.62 -1.64 13.76
C ASP A 34 10.41 -2.38 14.38
N ASP A 35 9.23 -2.25 13.77
CA ASP A 35 7.96 -2.88 14.19
C ASP A 35 7.67 -4.18 13.40
N ASP A 36 8.68 -4.74 12.73
CA ASP A 36 8.61 -5.95 11.88
C ASP A 36 7.62 -5.84 10.70
N GLU A 37 7.25 -4.63 10.28
CA GLU A 37 6.42 -4.38 9.11
C GLU A 37 7.27 -4.31 7.83
N ILE A 38 6.69 -4.69 6.70
CA ILE A 38 7.38 -4.65 5.40
C ILE A 38 7.21 -3.25 4.80
N VAL A 39 8.33 -2.59 4.49
CA VAL A 39 8.32 -1.26 3.87
C VAL A 39 8.25 -1.41 2.35
N ILE A 40 7.18 -0.92 1.74
CA ILE A 40 6.91 -1.04 0.31
C ILE A 40 6.76 0.34 -0.32
N GLU A 41 7.54 0.61 -1.36
CA GLU A 41 7.37 1.79 -2.20
C GLU A 41 6.47 1.45 -3.39
N VAL A 42 5.37 2.18 -3.56
CA VAL A 42 4.40 2.02 -4.64
C VAL A 42 4.49 3.22 -5.58
N TYR A 43 4.52 2.92 -6.88
CA TYR A 43 4.63 3.88 -7.97
C TYR A 43 3.31 3.94 -8.74
N TYR A 44 2.77 5.15 -8.91
CA TYR A 44 1.43 5.34 -9.46
C TYR A 44 1.32 6.61 -10.31
N GLU A 45 0.45 6.58 -11.31
CA GLU A 45 0.03 7.76 -12.07
C GLU A 45 -1.21 8.42 -11.43
N PRO A 46 -1.55 9.67 -11.80
CA PRO A 46 -2.73 10.34 -11.25
C PRO A 46 -4.05 9.58 -11.43
N ASP A 47 -4.14 8.75 -12.49
CA ASP A 47 -5.32 7.94 -12.80
C ASP A 47 -5.41 6.68 -11.93
N ASP A 48 -4.32 6.25 -11.30
CA ASP A 48 -4.26 5.06 -10.42
C ASP A 48 -4.53 5.42 -8.95
N ARG A 49 -5.15 6.59 -8.71
CA ARG A 49 -5.39 7.11 -7.36
C ARG A 49 -6.31 6.23 -6.53
N ASP A 50 -7.28 5.58 -7.18
CA ASP A 50 -8.26 4.75 -6.50
C ASP A 50 -7.60 3.51 -5.88
N GLY A 51 -6.71 2.83 -6.61
CA GLY A 51 -5.95 1.70 -6.06
C GLY A 51 -5.01 2.11 -4.93
N VAL A 52 -4.40 3.30 -4.99
CA VAL A 52 -3.59 3.82 -3.88
C VAL A 52 -4.44 4.14 -2.65
N PHE A 53 -5.67 4.59 -2.84
CA PHE A 53 -6.62 4.86 -1.76
C PHE A 53 -7.10 3.58 -1.09
N GLU A 54 -7.38 2.53 -1.86
CA GLU A 54 -7.72 1.20 -1.34
C GLU A 54 -6.59 0.62 -0.47
N LEU A 55 -5.31 0.84 -0.83
CA LEU A 55 -4.17 0.49 0.02
C LEU A 55 -4.15 1.27 1.35
N PHE A 56 -4.65 2.51 1.37
CA PHE A 56 -4.80 3.27 2.62
C PHE A 56 -5.92 2.71 3.49
N GLU A 57 -7.09 2.45 2.92
CA GLU A 57 -8.24 1.88 3.64
C GLU A 57 -7.90 0.51 4.26
N LEU A 58 -7.07 -0.30 3.58
CA LEU A 58 -6.60 -1.57 4.13
C LEU A 58 -5.76 -1.40 5.40
N LEU A 59 -4.89 -0.39 5.43
CA LEU A 59 -3.92 -0.18 6.52
C LEU A 59 -4.48 0.70 7.65
N ASP A 60 -5.41 1.59 7.33
CA ASP A 60 -6.07 2.47 8.29
C ASP A 60 -7.60 2.47 8.06
N PRO A 61 -8.30 1.41 8.50
CA PRO A 61 -9.74 1.28 8.31
C PRO A 61 -10.57 2.21 9.23
N GLU A 62 -9.94 2.97 10.13
CA GLU A 62 -10.62 3.91 11.04
C GLU A 62 -10.71 5.33 10.47
N ASP A 63 -10.12 5.61 9.31
CA ASP A 63 -10.13 6.92 8.63
C ASP A 63 -11.44 7.21 7.83
N GLU A 64 -12.54 6.48 8.08
CA GLU A 64 -13.87 6.75 7.50
C GLU A 64 -14.71 7.80 8.27
N ASP A 65 -14.25 8.28 9.44
CA ASP A 65 -15.00 9.20 10.32
C ASP A 65 -14.24 10.54 10.60
N ASP A 66 -14.11 11.43 9.60
CA ASP A 66 -13.97 12.90 9.84
C ASP A 66 -14.46 13.78 8.66
#